data_AF-A0A9E0LSI5-F1
#
_entry.id   AF-A0A9E0LSI5-F1
#
_cell.length_a   1.000
_cell.length_b   1.000
_cell.length_c   1.000
_cell.angle_alpha   90.00
_cell.angle_beta   90.00
_cell.angle_gamma   90.00
#
_symmetry.space_group_name_H-M   'P 1'
#
loop_
_entity.id
_entity.type
_entity.pdbx_description
1 polymer ?
#
loop_
_entity_poly.entity_id
_entity_poly.type
_entity_poly.pdbx_seq_one_letter_code
_entity_poly.pdbx_strand_id
1 'polypeptide(L)'
;MKSHRLLALVLTAAVALVAGPWLLSALQRPGPSALAALGAGEPATGAAATPSASKKGKSMSNFAKPSDAELKARLTALQYEVTQKEGTEPSFRNEYWNEKRAGIYVDIVSGEPLFSSLDKYDSGTGWPSFSKPIDSGSVATKTDKGLFMTRVEVRSKQADSHLGHVFDDGPAPTGLRYCMNSAAMRFIPVEKLIDEGYEQYLPAFEKAGALAKDSGERETAILAGGCFWGMEEILRSIPGVVETEVGYTGGTVANATYAIVKKGDSGHAEAVKVIFDPRRISFEQLLGWFFRMHDPTTKNRQGNDIGTSYRSSIFYTSAAQQKTAAEVQARVDQSGKWKNPVVTEIVPAGDFWSAEEYHQDYLVKNPGGYTCHYLRD
;
A
#
# COMPACT_ATOMS: atom_id res chain seq x y z
N MET A 1 69.26 -23.74 -30.08
CA MET A 1 69.96 -22.60 -30.72
C MET A 1 69.70 -22.62 -32.21
N LYS A 2 68.83 -21.74 -32.73
CA LYS A 2 68.77 -21.36 -34.14
C LYS A 2 67.88 -20.11 -34.27
N SER A 3 68.51 -19.05 -34.73
CA SER A 3 68.01 -17.69 -34.93
C SER A 3 67.93 -17.42 -36.43
N HIS A 4 66.76 -17.05 -36.96
CA HIS A 4 66.58 -16.37 -38.26
C HIS A 4 65.34 -15.47 -38.13
N ARG A 5 65.51 -14.15 -37.99
CA ARG A 5 65.43 -13.11 -39.05
C ARG A 5 64.19 -13.23 -39.95
N LEU A 6 63.30 -12.23 -39.91
CA LEU A 6 63.15 -11.28 -41.02
C LEU A 6 62.37 -10.02 -40.60
N LEU A 7 62.63 -8.96 -41.38
CA LEU A 7 62.41 -7.53 -41.11
C LEU A 7 61.22 -7.00 -41.93
N ALA A 8 60.53 -6.00 -41.36
CA ALA A 8 59.78 -4.87 -41.93
C ALA A 8 59.32 -4.87 -43.41
N LEU A 9 58.05 -4.49 -43.62
CA LEU A 9 57.71 -3.46 -44.61
C LEU A 9 56.38 -2.75 -44.24
N VAL A 10 56.46 -1.42 -44.12
CA VAL A 10 55.37 -0.46 -44.04
C VAL A 10 54.99 -0.06 -45.46
N LEU A 11 53.70 -0.03 -45.80
CA LEU A 11 53.22 0.81 -46.91
C LEU A 11 51.78 1.28 -46.67
N THR A 12 51.70 2.57 -46.31
CA THR A 12 50.55 3.45 -46.47
C THR A 12 50.36 3.80 -47.94
N ALA A 13 49.11 3.80 -48.42
CA ALA A 13 48.74 4.50 -49.65
C ALA A 13 47.43 5.27 -49.41
N ALA A 14 47.57 6.59 -49.53
CA ALA A 14 46.49 7.56 -49.57
C ALA A 14 45.95 7.69 -51.00
N VAL A 15 44.65 7.95 -51.14
CA VAL A 15 44.10 8.70 -52.28
C VAL A 15 43.13 9.73 -51.72
N ALA A 16 43.31 10.97 -52.14
CA ALA A 16 42.64 12.16 -51.67
C ALA A 16 41.79 12.81 -52.78
N LEU A 17 40.73 13.49 -52.34
CA LEU A 17 40.05 14.67 -52.92
C LEU A 17 39.25 14.43 -54.22
N VAL A 18 38.04 15.00 -54.38
CA VAL A 18 37.82 16.44 -54.63
C VAL A 18 36.37 16.89 -54.31
N ALA A 19 36.27 18.07 -53.68
CA ALA A 19 35.25 19.16 -53.70
C ALA A 19 33.75 18.82 -53.52
N GLY A 20 32.92 19.60 -52.83
CA GLY A 20 32.98 21.00 -52.41
C GLY A 20 31.53 21.53 -52.23
N PRO A 21 31.32 22.71 -51.61
CA PRO A 21 30.23 22.93 -50.65
C PRO A 21 29.08 23.82 -51.18
N TRP A 22 27.91 23.73 -50.55
CA TRP A 22 26.89 24.80 -50.59
C TRP A 22 26.30 25.07 -49.20
N LEU A 23 26.41 26.33 -48.80
CA LEU A 23 25.94 26.96 -47.57
C LEU A 23 24.47 27.38 -47.67
N LEU A 24 23.83 27.43 -46.49
CA LEU A 24 22.76 28.31 -46.00
C LEU A 24 21.91 29.12 -47.00
N SER A 25 20.59 29.04 -46.85
CA SER A 25 19.82 30.25 -46.46
C SER A 25 18.44 29.90 -45.88
N ALA A 26 18.08 30.64 -44.84
CA ALA A 26 16.79 30.64 -44.17
C ALA A 26 15.70 31.24 -45.07
N LEU A 27 14.46 30.76 -44.95
CA LEU A 27 13.27 31.49 -45.38
C LEU A 27 12.06 31.10 -44.53
N GLN A 28 11.63 32.06 -43.73
CA GLN A 28 10.31 32.15 -43.11
C GLN A 28 9.18 31.84 -44.08
N ARG A 29 8.12 31.21 -43.56
CA ARG A 29 6.77 31.28 -44.13
C ARG A 29 5.73 31.52 -43.03
N PRO A 30 4.60 32.18 -43.40
CA PRO A 30 3.94 33.17 -42.56
C PRO A 30 2.77 32.59 -41.76
N GLY A 31 2.36 33.34 -40.73
CA GLY A 31 1.18 33.04 -39.91
C GLY A 31 -0.14 33.26 -40.66
N PRO A 32 -1.26 32.73 -40.13
CA PRO A 32 -2.57 33.00 -40.68
C PRO A 32 -3.17 34.27 -40.04
N SER A 33 -3.50 35.24 -40.88
CA SER A 33 -4.40 36.36 -40.57
C SER A 33 -5.85 35.98 -40.88
N ALA A 34 -6.73 36.52 -40.05
CA ALA A 34 -8.18 36.33 -40.02
C ALA A 34 -8.93 36.86 -41.25
N LEU A 35 -10.07 36.21 -41.55
CA LEU A 35 -11.29 36.76 -42.17
C LEU A 35 -12.42 35.76 -41.84
N ALA A 36 -13.24 36.05 -40.84
CA ALA A 36 -14.55 36.71 -40.99
C ALA A 36 -15.61 35.79 -41.63
N ALA A 37 -16.36 35.07 -40.78
CA ALA A 37 -17.64 34.49 -41.13
C ALA A 37 -18.75 35.27 -40.40
N LEU A 38 -19.62 35.91 -41.20
CA LEU A 38 -20.91 36.46 -40.79
C LEU A 38 -21.93 35.33 -40.66
N GLY A 39 -22.83 35.49 -39.69
CA GLY A 39 -23.58 34.41 -39.05
C GLY A 39 -24.91 34.01 -39.66
N ALA A 40 -25.50 32.98 -39.03
CA ALA A 40 -26.93 32.79 -38.89
C ALA A 40 -27.20 31.72 -37.80
N GLY A 41 -27.99 32.08 -36.78
CA GLY A 41 -28.98 31.18 -36.15
C GLY A 41 -28.54 30.31 -34.97
N GLU A 42 -29.02 30.70 -33.78
CA GLU A 42 -29.20 30.03 -32.46
C GLU A 42 -29.58 28.52 -32.44
N PRO A 43 -29.63 27.81 -31.27
CA PRO A 43 -29.64 28.31 -29.88
C PRO A 43 -28.68 27.64 -28.88
N ALA A 44 -28.52 28.32 -27.75
CA ALA A 44 -27.86 27.87 -26.54
C ALA A 44 -28.60 26.68 -25.88
N THR A 45 -27.89 25.60 -25.56
CA THR A 45 -28.20 24.72 -24.41
C THR A 45 -26.96 23.98 -23.91
N GLY A 46 -26.71 24.08 -22.60
CA GLY A 46 -26.21 22.98 -21.78
C GLY A 46 -24.75 22.57 -21.91
N ALA A 47 -23.81 23.39 -21.41
CA ALA A 47 -22.57 22.85 -20.87
C ALA A 47 -22.93 21.95 -19.67
N ALA A 48 -22.81 20.64 -19.84
CA ALA A 48 -22.93 19.68 -18.76
C ALA A 48 -21.76 19.90 -17.78
N ALA A 49 -22.03 20.70 -16.76
CA ALA A 49 -21.25 20.73 -15.54
C ALA A 49 -21.24 19.31 -14.97
N THR A 50 -20.08 18.67 -15.00
CA THR A 50 -19.81 17.46 -14.21
C THR A 50 -19.98 17.82 -12.73
N PRO A 51 -20.92 17.20 -12.00
CA PRO A 51 -20.97 17.41 -10.57
C PRO A 51 -19.78 16.65 -9.96
N SER A 52 -18.72 17.39 -9.63
CA SER A 52 -17.74 16.96 -8.63
C SER A 52 -18.46 16.92 -7.28
N ALA A 53 -19.12 15.79 -7.02
CA ALA A 53 -19.66 15.48 -5.72
C ALA A 53 -18.49 15.05 -4.83
N SER A 54 -17.88 16.03 -4.16
CA SER A 54 -17.17 15.82 -2.91
C SER A 54 -18.12 15.08 -1.97
N LYS A 55 -17.97 13.76 -1.84
CA LYS A 55 -18.63 13.00 -0.79
C LYS A 55 -18.14 13.57 0.54
N LYS A 56 -19.02 14.25 1.27
CA LYS A 56 -18.77 14.61 2.67
C LYS A 56 -18.57 13.29 3.43
N GLY A 57 -17.47 13.21 4.19
CA GLY A 57 -17.17 12.08 5.06
C GLY A 57 -18.34 11.72 5.96
N LYS A 58 -18.33 10.49 6.48
CA LYS A 58 -19.39 9.86 7.29
C LYS A 58 -20.18 10.88 8.12
N SER A 59 -21.34 11.31 7.61
CA SER A 59 -22.20 12.28 8.31
C SER A 59 -22.81 11.60 9.52
N MET A 60 -22.18 11.77 10.68
CA MET A 60 -22.62 11.19 11.96
C MET A 60 -23.91 11.84 12.51
N SER A 61 -24.59 12.68 11.74
CA SER A 61 -25.78 13.46 12.15
C SER A 61 -27.00 12.61 12.53
N ASN A 62 -27.02 11.31 12.20
CA ASN A 62 -28.15 10.41 12.46
C ASN A 62 -27.78 9.22 13.39
N PHE A 63 -26.71 9.34 14.19
CA PHE A 63 -26.36 8.28 15.13
C PHE A 63 -27.39 8.16 16.26
N ALA A 64 -27.95 6.96 16.43
CA ALA A 64 -28.76 6.59 17.59
C ALA A 64 -27.96 5.60 18.45
N LYS A 65 -27.76 5.92 19.73
CA LYS A 65 -27.04 5.05 20.66
C LYS A 65 -27.76 3.69 20.76
N PRO A 66 -27.08 2.55 20.52
CA PRO A 66 -27.67 1.24 20.71
C PRO A 66 -28.15 1.03 22.14
N SER A 67 -29.14 0.16 22.31
CA SER A 67 -29.66 -0.21 23.63
C SER A 67 -28.60 -0.92 24.48
N ASP A 68 -28.76 -0.89 25.80
CA ASP A 68 -27.85 -1.56 26.73
C ASP A 68 -27.67 -3.06 26.43
N ALA A 69 -28.76 -3.72 26.01
CA ALA A 69 -28.73 -5.13 25.62
C ALA A 69 -27.90 -5.37 24.35
N GLU A 70 -28.02 -4.50 23.34
CA GLU A 70 -27.21 -4.58 22.11
C GLU A 70 -25.74 -4.29 22.39
N LEU A 71 -25.46 -3.32 23.28
CA LEU A 71 -24.08 -3.00 23.69
C LEU A 71 -23.43 -4.17 24.43
N LYS A 72 -24.15 -4.83 25.35
CA LYS A 72 -23.66 -6.04 26.03
C LYS A 72 -23.39 -7.21 25.07
N ALA A 73 -24.16 -7.32 23.99
CA ALA A 73 -23.98 -8.39 23.00
C ALA A 73 -22.82 -8.10 22.04
N ARG A 74 -22.60 -6.83 21.68
CA ARG A 74 -21.60 -6.41 20.69
C ARG A 74 -20.21 -6.18 21.28
N LEU A 75 -20.13 -5.69 22.50
CA LEU A 75 -18.86 -5.34 23.16
C LEU A 75 -18.34 -6.50 24.00
N THR A 76 -17.01 -6.58 24.14
CA THR A 76 -16.42 -7.45 25.17
C THR A 76 -16.79 -6.95 26.57
N ALA A 77 -16.67 -7.83 27.57
CA ALA A 77 -16.96 -7.45 28.96
C ALA A 77 -16.18 -6.21 29.42
N LEU A 78 -14.87 -6.14 29.09
CA LEU A 78 -14.03 -4.99 29.42
C LEU A 78 -14.44 -3.72 28.66
N GLN A 79 -14.71 -3.82 27.36
CA GLN A 79 -15.16 -2.67 26.56
C GLN A 79 -16.49 -2.12 27.07
N TYR A 80 -17.43 -2.99 27.44
CA TYR A 80 -18.71 -2.59 28.03
C TYR A 80 -18.53 -1.96 29.41
N GLU A 81 -17.70 -2.56 30.27
CA GLU A 81 -17.37 -2.04 31.60
C GLU A 81 -16.72 -0.66 31.52
N VAL A 82 -15.73 -0.49 30.65
CA VAL A 82 -15.06 0.80 30.43
C VAL A 82 -16.04 1.82 29.87
N THR A 83 -16.68 1.54 28.72
CA THR A 83 -17.48 2.55 28.01
C THR A 83 -18.79 2.91 28.69
N GLN A 84 -19.47 1.96 29.34
CA GLN A 84 -20.82 2.17 29.89
C GLN A 84 -20.85 2.26 31.42
N LYS A 85 -19.83 1.75 32.13
CA LYS A 85 -19.78 1.73 33.60
C LYS A 85 -18.60 2.52 34.18
N GLU A 86 -17.97 3.36 33.36
CA GLU A 86 -16.86 4.24 33.79
C GLU A 86 -15.67 3.45 34.37
N GLY A 87 -15.50 2.21 33.88
CA GLY A 87 -14.38 1.36 34.24
C GLY A 87 -13.04 1.88 33.70
N THR A 88 -11.94 1.38 34.24
CA THR A 88 -10.59 1.70 33.79
C THR A 88 -9.83 0.41 33.51
N GLU A 89 -9.27 0.29 32.31
CA GLU A 89 -8.48 -0.88 31.93
C GLU A 89 -7.10 -0.87 32.65
N PRO A 90 -6.43 -2.04 32.80
CA PRO A 90 -5.12 -2.07 33.43
C PRO A 90 -4.01 -1.37 32.61
N SER A 91 -3.18 -0.60 33.31
CA SER A 91 -1.94 -0.03 32.76
C SER A 91 -1.01 -1.10 32.18
N PHE A 92 -0.34 -0.79 31.06
CA PHE A 92 0.60 -1.64 30.32
C PHE A 92 0.06 -3.01 29.86
N ARG A 93 -1.23 -3.28 30.08
CA ARG A 93 -1.91 -4.51 29.68
C ARG A 93 -3.19 -4.17 28.95
N ASN A 94 -3.03 -3.35 27.91
CA ASN A 94 -4.10 -2.91 27.02
C ASN A 94 -3.58 -2.90 25.57
N GLU A 95 -4.48 -2.64 24.62
CA GLU A 95 -4.18 -2.81 23.19
C GLU A 95 -3.31 -1.70 22.62
N TYR A 96 -3.46 -0.45 23.09
CA TYR A 96 -2.92 0.73 22.39
C TYR A 96 -1.85 1.53 23.16
N TRP A 97 -1.43 1.09 24.35
CA TRP A 97 -0.34 1.78 25.06
C TRP A 97 0.94 1.88 24.21
N ASN A 98 1.32 0.82 23.50
CA ASN A 98 2.51 0.75 22.64
C ASN A 98 2.23 0.83 21.14
N GLU A 99 0.99 1.12 20.71
CA GLU A 99 0.69 1.34 19.29
C GLU A 99 1.39 2.63 18.79
N LYS A 100 2.14 2.50 17.69
CA LYS A 100 2.98 3.57 17.10
C LYS A 100 2.68 3.83 15.63
N ARG A 101 1.84 3.01 14.98
CA ARG A 101 1.45 3.22 13.59
C ARG A 101 0.71 4.54 13.43
N ALA A 102 0.82 5.13 12.24
CA ALA A 102 0.03 6.29 11.86
C ALA A 102 -1.43 5.88 11.64
N GLY A 103 -2.35 6.64 12.19
CA GLY A 103 -3.79 6.36 12.14
C GLY A 103 -4.60 7.19 13.14
N ILE A 104 -5.91 6.96 13.14
CA ILE A 104 -6.85 7.60 14.06
C ILE A 104 -7.43 6.58 15.04
N TYR A 105 -7.92 7.07 16.16
CA TYR A 105 -8.65 6.31 17.16
C TYR A 105 -10.10 6.76 17.12
N VAL A 106 -11.01 5.82 16.90
CA VAL A 106 -12.46 6.07 16.85
C VAL A 106 -13.15 5.42 18.05
N ASP A 107 -14.28 5.95 18.47
CA ASP A 107 -15.12 5.34 19.51
C ASP A 107 -15.55 3.93 19.08
N ILE A 108 -15.37 2.94 19.95
CA ILE A 108 -15.77 1.55 19.68
C ILE A 108 -17.30 1.42 19.53
N VAL A 109 -18.08 2.38 20.05
CA VAL A 109 -19.54 2.36 19.98
C VAL A 109 -20.09 3.01 18.71
N SER A 110 -19.81 4.27 18.48
CA SER A 110 -20.33 5.04 17.34
C SER A 110 -19.43 5.03 16.11
N GLY A 111 -18.13 4.77 16.29
CA GLY A 111 -17.13 5.03 15.27
C GLY A 111 -16.86 6.52 15.06
N GLU A 112 -17.26 7.40 15.97
CA GLU A 112 -16.89 8.82 15.90
C GLU A 112 -15.36 8.97 16.08
N PRO A 113 -14.68 9.80 15.27
CA PRO A 113 -13.24 10.06 15.42
C PRO A 113 -12.94 10.82 16.72
N LEU A 114 -12.02 10.28 17.53
CA LEU A 114 -11.69 10.81 18.85
C LEU A 114 -10.29 11.43 18.92
N PHE A 115 -9.27 10.68 18.51
CA PHE A 115 -7.88 11.08 18.65
C PHE A 115 -7.06 10.71 17.40
N SER A 116 -5.98 11.45 17.16
CA SER A 116 -5.00 11.15 16.12
C SER A 116 -3.71 10.62 16.74
N SER A 117 -3.08 9.64 16.10
CA SER A 117 -1.71 9.22 16.46
C SER A 117 -0.68 10.35 16.32
N LEU A 118 -0.95 11.40 15.53
CA LEU A 118 -0.07 12.58 15.43
C LEU A 118 0.05 13.34 16.76
N ASP A 119 -0.97 13.22 17.61
CA ASP A 119 -1.03 13.86 18.92
C ASP A 119 -0.77 12.86 20.07
N LYS A 120 -0.50 11.60 19.73
CA LYS A 120 -0.17 10.54 20.70
C LYS A 120 1.29 10.70 21.15
N TYR A 121 1.52 10.57 22.45
CA TYR A 121 2.86 10.59 23.02
C TYR A 121 3.00 9.58 24.16
N ASP A 122 4.24 9.31 24.55
CA ASP A 122 4.53 8.45 25.70
C ASP A 122 4.53 9.28 26.98
N SER A 123 3.53 9.06 27.83
CA SER A 123 3.38 9.70 29.13
C SER A 123 3.98 8.88 30.27
N GLY A 124 4.46 7.66 30.00
CA GLY A 124 4.91 6.72 31.03
C GLY A 124 3.80 6.11 31.89
N THR A 125 2.52 6.42 31.64
CA THR A 125 1.40 5.93 32.47
C THR A 125 0.95 4.52 32.12
N GLY A 126 1.32 4.02 30.93
CA GLY A 126 0.89 2.72 30.42
C GLY A 126 -0.52 2.70 29.82
N TRP A 127 -1.11 3.87 29.53
CA TRP A 127 -2.32 4.04 28.72
C TRP A 127 -2.03 4.92 27.50
N PRO A 128 -2.75 4.75 26.37
CA PRO A 128 -2.63 5.67 25.24
C PRO A 128 -2.94 7.10 25.69
N SER A 129 -1.97 7.99 25.47
CA SER A 129 -2.02 9.37 25.92
C SER A 129 -1.90 10.34 24.74
N PHE A 130 -2.73 11.36 24.71
CA PHE A 130 -2.80 12.35 23.63
C PHE A 130 -2.72 13.77 24.17
N SER A 131 -2.16 14.69 23.40
CA SER A 131 -2.05 16.11 23.78
C SER A 131 -3.34 16.89 23.51
N LYS A 132 -4.16 16.40 22.56
CA LYS A 132 -5.48 16.97 22.20
C LYS A 132 -6.36 15.94 21.48
N PRO A 133 -7.70 16.16 21.44
CA PRO A 133 -8.62 15.44 20.57
C PRO A 133 -8.36 15.76 19.09
N ILE A 134 -8.82 14.88 18.19
CA ILE A 134 -8.65 15.04 16.74
C ILE A 134 -9.38 16.29 16.22
N ASP A 135 -10.58 16.56 16.76
CA ASP A 135 -11.34 17.78 16.55
C ASP A 135 -11.84 18.29 17.91
N SER A 136 -11.94 19.62 18.09
CA SER A 136 -12.53 20.22 19.30
C SER A 136 -14.00 19.79 19.53
N GLY A 137 -14.62 19.32 18.46
CA GLY A 137 -15.96 18.76 18.44
C GLY A 137 -16.07 17.30 18.91
N SER A 138 -14.99 16.54 19.03
CA SER A 138 -15.05 15.07 19.15
C SER A 138 -15.32 14.52 20.54
N VAL A 139 -14.99 15.27 21.59
CA VAL A 139 -15.12 14.80 22.98
C VAL A 139 -15.89 15.82 23.85
N ALA A 140 -16.63 15.31 24.82
CA ALA A 140 -17.23 16.08 25.90
C ALA A 140 -16.40 15.89 27.17
N THR A 141 -16.25 16.97 27.95
CA THR A 141 -15.62 16.91 29.26
C THR A 141 -16.66 17.09 30.36
N LYS A 142 -16.56 16.28 31.41
CA LYS A 142 -17.43 16.34 32.58
C LYS A 142 -16.58 16.37 33.84
N THR A 143 -16.86 17.31 34.73
CA THR A 143 -16.14 17.38 36.02
C THR A 143 -16.59 16.24 36.91
N ASP A 144 -15.69 15.30 37.19
CA ASP A 144 -15.84 14.21 38.16
C ASP A 144 -15.29 14.69 39.52
N LYS A 145 -16.19 14.93 40.47
CA LYS A 145 -15.83 15.30 41.85
C LYS A 145 -15.85 14.04 42.72
N GLY A 146 -14.71 13.39 42.84
CA GLY A 146 -14.50 12.31 43.79
C GLY A 146 -14.28 12.83 45.22
N LEU A 147 -14.33 11.93 46.21
CA LEU A 147 -14.26 12.29 47.64
C LEU A 147 -12.95 13.01 48.06
N PHE A 148 -11.89 12.98 47.23
CA PHE A 148 -10.59 13.61 47.55
C PHE A 148 -9.84 14.20 46.34
N MET A 149 -10.39 14.11 45.12
CA MET A 149 -9.76 14.62 43.90
C MET A 149 -10.82 15.04 42.88
N THR A 150 -10.60 16.18 42.22
CA THR A 150 -11.37 16.59 41.04
C THR A 150 -10.65 16.05 39.80
N ARG A 151 -11.29 15.17 39.04
CA ARG A 151 -10.81 14.73 37.72
C ARG A 151 -11.74 15.27 36.65
N VAL A 152 -11.23 15.44 35.44
CA VAL A 152 -12.08 15.81 34.30
C VAL A 152 -12.22 14.57 33.43
N GLU A 153 -13.41 13.98 33.49
CA GLU A 153 -13.80 12.85 32.67
C GLU A 153 -13.92 13.28 31.21
N VAL A 154 -13.47 12.43 30.30
CA VAL A 154 -13.59 12.60 28.84
C VAL A 154 -14.54 11.53 28.31
N ARG A 155 -15.58 11.97 27.63
CA ARG A 155 -16.60 11.10 27.01
C ARG A 155 -16.72 11.39 25.52
N SER A 156 -17.11 10.37 24.77
CA SER A 156 -17.43 10.51 23.35
C SER A 156 -18.75 11.29 23.21
N LYS A 157 -18.91 12.16 22.21
CA LYS A 157 -20.12 13.01 22.15
C LYS A 157 -21.34 12.25 21.66
N GLN A 158 -21.16 11.35 20.70
CA GLN A 158 -22.28 10.69 20.03
C GLN A 158 -22.80 9.50 20.83
N ALA A 159 -21.90 8.69 21.37
CA ALA A 159 -22.29 7.51 22.15
C ALA A 159 -22.31 7.72 23.66
N ASP A 160 -21.84 8.86 24.15
CA ASP A 160 -21.63 9.08 25.58
C ASP A 160 -20.79 7.95 26.21
N SER A 161 -19.79 7.45 25.45
CA SER A 161 -18.87 6.41 25.93
C SER A 161 -17.85 7.03 26.87
N HIS A 162 -17.65 6.46 28.06
CA HIS A 162 -16.51 6.83 28.91
C HIS A 162 -15.20 6.44 28.21
N LEU A 163 -14.34 7.44 27.98
CA LEU A 163 -13.05 7.26 27.30
C LEU A 163 -11.90 7.23 28.30
N GLY A 164 -11.92 8.12 29.29
CA GLY A 164 -10.87 8.24 30.29
C GLY A 164 -10.90 9.62 30.93
N HIS A 165 -9.72 10.19 31.18
CA HIS A 165 -9.59 11.47 31.88
C HIS A 165 -8.57 12.39 31.22
N VAL A 166 -8.77 13.70 31.39
CA VAL A 166 -7.81 14.74 31.01
C VAL A 166 -7.18 15.38 32.25
N PHE A 167 -5.88 15.66 32.15
CA PHE A 167 -5.04 16.21 33.21
C PHE A 167 -4.24 17.40 32.69
N ASP A 168 -3.88 18.35 33.57
CA ASP A 168 -3.14 19.57 33.24
C ASP A 168 -1.61 19.39 33.31
N ASP A 169 -1.12 18.16 33.14
CA ASP A 169 0.29 17.77 33.23
C ASP A 169 0.86 17.26 31.89
N GLY A 170 0.23 17.66 30.77
CA GLY A 170 0.63 17.26 29.43
C GLY A 170 1.72 18.14 28.81
N PRO A 171 2.23 17.76 27.63
CA PRO A 171 3.23 18.54 26.91
C PRO A 171 2.65 19.85 26.34
N ALA A 172 3.53 20.80 26.07
CA ALA A 172 3.21 21.96 25.25
C ALA A 172 2.74 21.53 23.84
N PRO A 173 1.88 22.30 23.14
CA PRO A 173 1.40 23.64 23.51
C PRO A 173 0.14 23.65 24.37
N THR A 174 -0.58 22.53 24.50
CA THR A 174 -1.85 22.49 25.23
C THR A 174 -1.66 22.42 26.74
N GLY A 175 -0.57 21.78 27.20
CA GLY A 175 -0.40 21.45 28.62
C GLY A 175 -1.35 20.34 29.09
N LEU A 176 -2.12 19.72 28.18
CA LEU A 176 -3.15 18.75 28.51
C LEU A 176 -2.71 17.32 28.17
N ARG A 177 -3.03 16.39 29.04
CA ARG A 177 -2.85 14.95 28.85
C ARG A 177 -4.19 14.25 28.87
N TYR A 178 -4.65 13.84 27.69
CA TYR A 178 -5.80 12.95 27.52
C TYR A 178 -5.33 11.51 27.70
N CYS A 179 -5.55 10.93 28.87
CA CYS A 179 -5.17 9.56 29.21
C CYS A 179 -6.38 8.63 29.04
N MET A 180 -6.43 7.91 27.91
CA MET A 180 -7.62 7.20 27.45
C MET A 180 -7.50 5.68 27.64
N ASN A 181 -8.64 5.00 27.72
CA ASN A 181 -8.73 3.55 27.70
C ASN A 181 -8.75 3.05 26.24
N SER A 182 -7.86 2.13 25.91
CA SER A 182 -7.84 1.39 24.64
C SER A 182 -9.15 0.65 24.43
N ALA A 183 -9.72 0.03 25.48
CA ALA A 183 -11.01 -0.64 25.43
C ALA A 183 -12.20 0.28 25.05
N ALA A 184 -12.04 1.60 25.11
CA ALA A 184 -13.07 2.52 24.64
C ALA A 184 -12.94 2.87 23.14
N MET A 185 -11.85 2.48 22.49
CA MET A 185 -11.48 2.94 21.16
C MET A 185 -11.17 1.77 20.22
N ARG A 186 -11.16 2.08 18.93
CA ARG A 186 -10.63 1.21 17.87
C ARG A 186 -9.64 2.01 17.05
N PHE A 187 -8.48 1.43 16.79
CA PHE A 187 -7.47 2.05 15.92
C PHE A 187 -7.76 1.77 14.43
N ILE A 188 -7.70 2.82 13.61
CA ILE A 188 -7.79 2.76 12.15
C ILE A 188 -6.46 3.28 11.59
N PRO A 189 -5.62 2.40 11.00
CA PRO A 189 -4.36 2.84 10.43
C PRO A 189 -4.62 3.70 9.18
N VAL A 190 -3.67 4.58 8.85
CA VAL A 190 -3.81 5.57 7.77
C VAL A 190 -4.22 4.94 6.44
N GLU A 191 -3.65 3.78 6.10
CA GLU A 191 -3.94 3.04 4.86
C GLU A 191 -5.40 2.56 4.75
N LYS A 192 -6.15 2.52 5.86
CA LYS A 192 -7.57 2.13 5.89
C LYS A 192 -8.54 3.31 6.00
N LEU A 193 -8.04 4.56 6.08
CA LEU A 193 -8.92 5.71 6.28
C LEU A 193 -9.93 5.88 5.14
N ILE A 194 -9.52 5.67 3.89
CA ILE A 194 -10.42 5.77 2.73
C ILE A 194 -11.47 4.65 2.79
N ASP A 195 -11.01 3.42 2.97
CA ASP A 195 -11.88 2.23 2.96
C ASP A 195 -12.94 2.27 4.07
N GLU A 196 -12.60 2.90 5.20
CA GLU A 196 -13.49 3.02 6.35
C GLU A 196 -14.29 4.35 6.41
N GLY A 197 -14.14 5.24 5.42
CA GLY A 197 -14.93 6.47 5.30
C GLY A 197 -14.47 7.64 6.18
N TYR A 198 -13.15 7.69 6.44
CA TYR A 198 -12.44 8.69 7.24
C TYR A 198 -11.40 9.46 6.40
N GLU A 199 -11.60 9.54 5.09
CA GLU A 199 -10.69 10.17 4.11
C GLU A 199 -10.37 11.64 4.45
N GLN A 200 -11.27 12.33 5.15
CA GLN A 200 -11.07 13.73 5.56
C GLN A 200 -9.86 13.95 6.48
N TYR A 201 -9.36 12.90 7.14
CA TYR A 201 -8.22 12.99 8.05
C TYR A 201 -6.87 12.75 7.37
N LEU A 202 -6.85 12.26 6.12
CA LEU A 202 -5.61 12.01 5.36
C LEU A 202 -4.70 13.24 5.27
N PRO A 203 -5.17 14.46 4.96
CA PRO A 203 -4.28 15.61 4.75
C PRO A 203 -3.44 15.95 5.99
N ALA A 204 -3.91 15.64 7.20
CA ALA A 204 -3.15 15.85 8.42
C ALA A 204 -1.93 14.92 8.48
N PHE A 205 -2.10 13.65 8.09
CA PHE A 205 -1.01 12.67 8.03
C PHE A 205 -0.05 12.94 6.86
N GLU A 206 -0.55 13.47 5.74
CA GLU A 206 0.28 13.93 4.62
C GLU A 206 1.21 15.06 5.06
N LYS A 207 0.63 16.09 5.68
CA LYS A 207 1.40 17.24 6.19
C LYS A 207 2.43 16.83 7.25
N ALA A 208 2.10 15.85 8.07
CA ALA A 208 3.01 15.32 9.08
C ALA A 208 4.12 14.41 8.52
N GLY A 209 4.09 14.10 7.22
CA GLY A 209 5.01 13.11 6.60
C GLY A 209 4.80 11.68 7.12
N ALA A 210 3.66 11.43 7.76
CA ALA A 210 3.23 10.12 8.24
C ALA A 210 2.58 9.29 7.13
N LEU A 211 2.25 9.94 6.01
CA LEU A 211 2.09 9.31 4.71
C LEU A 211 3.41 9.44 3.95
N ALA A 212 3.86 8.36 3.31
CA ALA A 212 4.91 8.45 2.31
C ALA A 212 4.50 9.58 1.34
N LYS A 213 5.34 10.62 1.23
CA LYS A 213 5.06 11.78 0.38
C LYS A 213 4.60 11.30 -0.99
N ASP A 214 3.56 11.92 -1.52
CA ASP A 214 3.21 11.76 -2.93
C ASP A 214 4.33 12.36 -3.79
N SER A 215 5.35 11.55 -4.06
CA SER A 215 6.39 11.82 -5.05
C SER A 215 5.96 11.34 -6.44
N GLY A 216 4.77 10.72 -6.57
CA GLY A 216 4.46 9.85 -7.71
C GLY A 216 5.35 8.60 -7.78
N GLU A 217 6.13 8.30 -6.74
CA GLU A 217 6.97 7.10 -6.70
C GLU A 217 6.10 5.87 -6.53
N ARG A 218 5.91 5.17 -7.65
CA ARG A 218 5.43 3.80 -7.65
C ARG A 218 6.58 2.89 -7.28
N GLU A 219 6.31 1.90 -6.45
CA GLU A 219 7.29 0.86 -6.16
C GLU A 219 7.06 -0.33 -7.10
N THR A 220 8.12 -1.03 -7.45
CA THR A 220 8.07 -2.23 -8.29
C THR A 220 8.41 -3.47 -7.46
N ALA A 221 7.56 -4.47 -7.51
CA ALA A 221 7.82 -5.82 -7.01
C ALA A 221 7.86 -6.80 -8.19
N ILE A 222 8.71 -7.82 -8.13
CA ILE A 222 8.75 -8.88 -9.14
C ILE A 222 8.56 -10.22 -8.42
N LEU A 223 7.48 -10.91 -8.75
CA LEU A 223 6.99 -12.08 -8.01
C LEU A 223 6.77 -13.27 -8.95
N ALA A 224 7.26 -14.45 -8.58
CA ALA A 224 7.02 -15.71 -9.28
C ALA A 224 6.38 -16.72 -8.32
N GLY A 225 5.37 -17.44 -8.79
CA GLY A 225 4.59 -18.35 -7.93
C GLY A 225 3.80 -19.41 -8.71
N GLY A 226 4.24 -19.77 -9.91
CA GLY A 226 3.52 -20.66 -10.83
C GLY A 226 3.20 -19.99 -12.15
N CYS A 227 2.18 -20.50 -12.86
CA CYS A 227 1.71 -19.89 -14.10
C CYS A 227 1.36 -18.41 -13.88
N PHE A 228 2.01 -17.52 -14.64
CA PHE A 228 1.86 -16.08 -14.45
C PHE A 228 0.46 -15.53 -14.79
N TRP A 229 -0.39 -16.29 -15.51
CA TRP A 229 -1.74 -15.87 -15.88
C TRP A 229 -2.64 -15.76 -14.65
N GLY A 230 -2.64 -16.81 -13.82
CA GLY A 230 -3.40 -16.83 -12.57
C GLY A 230 -2.85 -15.85 -11.53
N MET A 231 -1.53 -15.68 -11.51
CA MET A 231 -0.87 -14.69 -10.67
C MET A 231 -1.29 -13.27 -11.04
N GLU A 232 -1.18 -12.89 -12.31
CA GLU A 232 -1.53 -11.55 -12.81
C GLU A 232 -2.99 -11.21 -12.53
N GLU A 233 -3.91 -12.14 -12.78
CA GLU A 233 -5.36 -11.93 -12.58
C GLU A 233 -5.71 -11.57 -11.13
N ILE A 234 -5.07 -12.22 -10.15
CA ILE A 234 -5.31 -11.86 -8.75
C ILE A 234 -4.54 -10.58 -8.41
N LEU A 235 -3.26 -10.45 -8.80
CA LEU A 235 -2.42 -9.30 -8.47
C LEU A 235 -3.02 -7.98 -8.98
N ARG A 236 -3.51 -7.93 -10.22
CA ARG A 236 -4.13 -6.75 -10.81
C ARG A 236 -5.40 -6.28 -10.08
N SER A 237 -6.08 -7.19 -9.38
CA SER A 237 -7.33 -6.91 -8.67
C SER A 237 -7.10 -6.29 -7.29
N ILE A 238 -5.86 -6.31 -6.80
CA ILE A 238 -5.52 -5.84 -5.45
C ILE A 238 -5.60 -4.31 -5.39
N PRO A 239 -6.40 -3.72 -4.48
CA PRO A 239 -6.41 -2.28 -4.27
C PRO A 239 -5.02 -1.73 -3.97
N GLY A 240 -4.58 -0.75 -4.76
CA GLY A 240 -3.25 -0.14 -4.65
C GLY A 240 -2.24 -0.65 -5.68
N VAL A 241 -2.49 -1.79 -6.33
CA VAL A 241 -1.77 -2.16 -7.56
C VAL A 241 -2.21 -1.24 -8.69
N VAL A 242 -1.23 -0.73 -9.44
CA VAL A 242 -1.42 0.24 -10.53
C VAL A 242 -1.30 -0.44 -11.89
N GLU A 243 -0.28 -1.28 -12.05
CA GLU A 243 0.03 -1.95 -13.32
C GLU A 243 0.68 -3.31 -13.04
N THR A 244 0.42 -4.26 -13.93
CA THR A 244 1.03 -5.58 -13.94
C THR A 244 1.58 -5.87 -15.32
N GLU A 245 2.73 -6.54 -15.38
CA GLU A 245 3.35 -7.02 -16.61
C GLU A 245 3.87 -8.43 -16.36
N VAL A 246 3.46 -9.41 -17.18
CA VAL A 246 3.98 -10.77 -17.08
C VAL A 246 5.26 -10.95 -17.91
N GLY A 247 6.16 -11.81 -17.46
CA GLY A 247 7.44 -12.00 -18.11
C GLY A 247 8.30 -13.10 -17.51
N TYR A 248 9.57 -13.10 -17.91
CA TYR A 248 10.56 -14.12 -17.57
C TYR A 248 11.77 -13.47 -16.90
N THR A 249 12.19 -13.97 -15.74
CA THR A 249 13.33 -13.40 -14.97
C THR A 249 14.03 -14.47 -14.12
N GLY A 250 15.18 -14.13 -13.52
CA GLY A 250 15.92 -15.03 -12.63
C GLY A 250 16.67 -16.18 -13.32
N GLY A 251 16.73 -16.17 -14.65
CA GLY A 251 17.52 -17.11 -15.46
C GLY A 251 18.73 -16.44 -16.11
N THR A 252 19.40 -17.18 -17.00
CA THR A 252 20.66 -16.74 -17.62
C THR A 252 20.54 -16.45 -19.12
N VAL A 253 19.38 -16.71 -19.74
CA VAL A 253 19.21 -16.59 -21.19
C VAL A 253 18.62 -15.22 -21.52
N ALA A 254 19.37 -14.38 -22.24
CA ALA A 254 18.88 -13.08 -22.69
C ALA A 254 17.75 -13.22 -23.74
N ASN A 255 16.90 -12.19 -23.86
CA ASN A 255 15.75 -12.16 -24.78
C ASN A 255 14.84 -13.39 -24.62
N ALA A 256 14.56 -13.77 -23.37
CA ALA A 256 13.75 -14.95 -23.07
C ALA A 256 12.35 -14.82 -23.70
N THR A 257 11.87 -15.91 -24.29
CA THR A 257 10.53 -16.06 -24.88
C THR A 257 9.87 -17.30 -24.31
N TYR A 258 8.55 -17.42 -24.45
CA TYR A 258 7.83 -18.61 -23.99
C TYR A 258 8.43 -19.89 -24.58
N ALA A 259 8.79 -19.87 -25.87
CA ALA A 259 9.36 -21.02 -26.57
C ALA A 259 10.72 -21.47 -26.02
N ILE A 260 11.48 -20.55 -25.42
CA ILE A 260 12.75 -20.83 -24.73
C ILE A 260 12.46 -21.32 -23.31
N VAL A 261 11.65 -20.59 -22.55
CA VAL A 261 11.41 -20.87 -21.13
C VAL A 261 10.69 -22.18 -20.91
N LYS A 262 9.75 -22.56 -21.78
CA LYS A 262 9.02 -23.83 -21.69
C LYS A 262 9.91 -25.07 -21.85
N LYS A 263 11.13 -24.94 -22.38
CA LYS A 263 12.10 -26.05 -22.48
C LYS A 263 12.71 -26.39 -21.11
N GLY A 264 12.68 -25.46 -20.17
CA GLY A 264 13.11 -25.66 -18.77
C GLY A 264 14.61 -25.46 -18.49
N ASP A 265 15.43 -25.24 -19.52
CA ASP A 265 16.89 -25.07 -19.40
C ASP A 265 17.35 -23.60 -19.32
N SER A 266 16.43 -22.65 -19.48
CA SER A 266 16.75 -21.21 -19.47
C SER A 266 17.05 -20.64 -18.08
N GLY A 267 16.65 -21.35 -17.03
CA GLY A 267 16.71 -20.90 -15.63
C GLY A 267 15.67 -19.84 -15.23
N HIS A 268 14.91 -19.29 -16.19
CA HIS A 268 13.92 -18.26 -15.88
C HIS A 268 12.72 -18.84 -15.12
N ALA A 269 12.16 -18.04 -14.22
CA ALA A 269 10.80 -18.22 -13.71
C ALA A 269 9.82 -17.42 -14.57
N GLU A 270 8.59 -17.91 -14.70
CA GLU A 270 7.43 -17.09 -15.02
C GLU A 270 7.16 -16.17 -13.83
N ALA A 271 7.12 -14.86 -14.09
CA ALA A 271 7.00 -13.84 -13.06
C ALA A 271 6.06 -12.72 -13.49
N VAL A 272 5.57 -11.98 -12.50
CA VAL A 272 4.78 -10.76 -12.68
C VAL A 272 5.56 -9.60 -12.08
N LYS A 273 5.82 -8.57 -12.90
CA LYS A 273 6.26 -7.25 -12.43
C LYS A 273 5.01 -6.47 -12.03
N VAL A 274 4.96 -6.06 -10.77
CA VAL A 274 3.83 -5.37 -10.14
C VAL A 274 4.28 -3.97 -9.77
N ILE A 275 3.66 -2.98 -10.39
CA ILE A 275 3.83 -1.57 -10.06
C ILE A 275 2.69 -1.20 -9.11
N PHE A 276 2.99 -0.73 -7.90
CA PHE A 276 2.00 -0.41 -6.90
C PHE A 276 2.26 0.95 -6.23
N ASP A 277 1.20 1.52 -5.67
CA ASP A 277 1.26 2.75 -4.90
C ASP A 277 1.50 2.40 -3.41
N PRO A 278 2.70 2.67 -2.85
CA PRO A 278 3.03 2.32 -1.48
C PRO A 278 2.16 3.05 -0.44
N ARG A 279 1.40 4.08 -0.84
CA ARG A 279 0.42 4.77 0.02
C ARG A 279 -0.90 4.00 0.17
N ARG A 280 -1.19 3.11 -0.78
CA ARG A 280 -2.43 2.32 -0.82
C ARG A 280 -2.18 0.86 -0.43
N ILE A 281 -1.02 0.32 -0.78
CA ILE A 281 -0.60 -1.01 -0.38
C ILE A 281 0.92 -1.04 -0.17
N SER A 282 1.36 -1.47 1.01
CA SER A 282 2.79 -1.68 1.28
C SER A 282 3.30 -2.96 0.61
N PHE A 283 4.62 -3.04 0.37
CA PHE A 283 5.25 -4.27 -0.11
C PHE A 283 4.98 -5.48 0.81
N GLU A 284 4.97 -5.27 2.13
CA GLU A 284 4.60 -6.31 3.10
C GLU A 284 3.18 -6.83 2.87
N GLN A 285 2.20 -5.93 2.68
CA GLN A 285 0.82 -6.32 2.43
C GLN A 285 0.69 -7.05 1.10
N LEU A 286 1.39 -6.58 0.05
CA LEU A 286 1.44 -7.26 -1.24
C LEU A 286 1.97 -8.69 -1.11
N LEU A 287 3.03 -8.90 -0.31
CA LEU A 287 3.53 -10.25 -0.02
C LEU A 287 2.52 -11.10 0.79
N GLY A 288 1.70 -10.48 1.63
CA GLY A 288 0.57 -11.14 2.28
C GLY A 288 -0.43 -11.74 1.29
N TRP A 289 -0.71 -11.05 0.18
CA TRP A 289 -1.51 -11.63 -0.93
C TRP A 289 -0.74 -12.72 -1.66
N PHE A 290 0.53 -12.48 -1.97
CA PHE A 290 1.41 -13.43 -2.66
C PHE A 290 1.43 -14.81 -1.98
N PHE A 291 1.69 -14.87 -0.68
CA PHE A 291 1.75 -16.13 0.07
C PHE A 291 0.39 -16.82 0.27
N ARG A 292 -0.73 -16.14 -0.04
CA ARG A 292 -2.08 -16.71 -0.01
C ARG A 292 -2.56 -17.18 -1.38
N MET A 293 -1.98 -16.70 -2.47
CA MET A 293 -2.49 -16.93 -3.83
C MET A 293 -1.88 -18.15 -4.53
N HIS A 294 -0.80 -18.71 -3.99
CA HIS A 294 -0.08 -19.87 -4.52
C HIS A 294 0.40 -20.77 -3.37
N ASP A 295 0.76 -22.03 -3.63
CA ASP A 295 1.45 -22.88 -2.66
C ASP A 295 2.96 -22.55 -2.64
N PRO A 296 3.49 -21.94 -1.56
CA PRO A 296 4.89 -21.53 -1.47
C PRO A 296 5.79 -22.65 -0.93
N THR A 297 5.26 -23.88 -0.75
CA THR A 297 5.97 -25.02 -0.16
C THR A 297 6.39 -26.06 -1.20
N THR A 298 5.91 -25.92 -2.45
CA THR A 298 6.21 -26.85 -3.55
C THR A 298 7.36 -26.35 -4.40
N LYS A 299 8.54 -26.96 -4.25
CA LYS A 299 9.73 -26.58 -5.02
C LYS A 299 9.55 -26.91 -6.51
N ASN A 300 9.81 -25.94 -7.38
CA ASN A 300 9.75 -26.08 -8.85
C ASN A 300 8.40 -26.63 -9.36
N ARG A 301 7.31 -26.23 -8.71
CA ARG A 301 5.95 -26.66 -9.06
C ARG A 301 4.92 -25.71 -8.48
N GLN A 302 3.84 -25.48 -9.24
CA GLN A 302 2.60 -24.93 -8.72
C GLN A 302 1.41 -25.73 -9.25
N GLY A 303 0.66 -26.40 -8.38
CA GLY A 303 -0.49 -27.21 -8.80
C GLY A 303 -0.13 -28.25 -9.87
N ASN A 304 -0.71 -28.10 -11.06
CA ASN A 304 -0.47 -28.97 -12.21
C ASN A 304 0.76 -28.56 -13.04
N ASP A 305 1.29 -27.37 -12.82
CA ASP A 305 2.43 -26.81 -13.55
C ASP A 305 3.73 -27.23 -12.87
N ILE A 306 4.50 -28.11 -13.54
CA ILE A 306 5.72 -28.72 -13.00
C ILE A 306 6.92 -28.23 -13.80
N GLY A 307 7.92 -27.66 -13.11
CA GLY A 307 9.13 -27.14 -13.73
C GLY A 307 9.74 -25.99 -12.93
N THR A 308 11.03 -25.76 -13.14
CA THR A 308 11.77 -24.63 -12.55
C THR A 308 11.16 -23.28 -12.93
N SER A 309 10.50 -23.19 -14.08
CA SER A 309 9.76 -22.00 -14.52
C SER A 309 8.59 -21.64 -13.61
N TYR A 310 8.05 -22.60 -12.84
CA TYR A 310 6.89 -22.41 -11.97
C TYR A 310 7.25 -22.32 -10.48
N ARG A 311 8.53 -22.11 -10.16
CA ARG A 311 9.00 -21.99 -8.77
C ARG A 311 8.46 -20.73 -8.08
N SER A 312 8.43 -20.78 -6.76
CA SER A 312 8.13 -19.61 -5.92
C SER A 312 9.39 -18.79 -5.70
N SER A 313 9.39 -17.52 -6.12
CA SER A 313 10.51 -16.59 -5.93
C SER A 313 10.03 -15.14 -5.74
N ILE A 314 10.71 -14.40 -4.89
CA ILE A 314 10.60 -12.95 -4.70
C ILE A 314 11.91 -12.33 -5.20
N PHE A 315 11.80 -11.52 -6.25
CA PHE A 315 12.94 -10.82 -6.86
C PHE A 315 12.99 -9.38 -6.33
N TYR A 316 13.82 -9.13 -5.31
CA TYR A 316 13.87 -7.83 -4.63
C TYR A 316 14.65 -6.78 -5.43
N THR A 317 14.15 -5.54 -5.44
CA THR A 317 14.78 -4.40 -6.14
C THR A 317 15.57 -3.49 -5.18
N SER A 318 15.43 -3.69 -3.87
CA SER A 318 16.12 -2.91 -2.84
C SER A 318 16.43 -3.74 -1.60
N ALA A 319 17.37 -3.25 -0.77
CA ALA A 319 17.67 -3.87 0.53
C ALA A 319 16.46 -3.84 1.48
N ALA A 320 15.60 -2.84 1.36
CA ALA A 320 14.36 -2.75 2.13
C ALA A 320 13.39 -3.89 1.73
N GLN A 321 13.18 -4.12 0.43
CA GLN A 321 12.38 -5.24 -0.05
C GLN A 321 12.96 -6.59 0.38
N GLN A 322 14.27 -6.77 0.29
CA GLN A 322 14.92 -8.01 0.73
C GLN A 322 14.62 -8.30 2.21
N LYS A 323 14.82 -7.29 3.07
CA LYS A 323 14.55 -7.41 4.52
C LYS A 323 13.08 -7.72 4.78
N THR A 324 12.17 -6.95 4.19
CA THR A 324 10.72 -7.14 4.37
C THR A 324 10.27 -8.53 3.88
N ALA A 325 10.78 -8.99 2.74
CA ALA A 325 10.48 -10.32 2.22
C ALA A 325 10.92 -11.43 3.18
N ALA A 326 12.12 -11.33 3.74
CA ALA A 326 12.62 -12.28 4.72
C ALA A 326 11.78 -12.30 6.00
N GLU A 327 11.39 -11.12 6.51
CA GLU A 327 10.54 -11.00 7.69
C GLU A 327 9.12 -11.55 7.46
N VAL A 328 8.51 -11.28 6.31
CA VAL A 328 7.20 -11.82 5.94
C VAL A 328 7.27 -13.33 5.78
N GLN A 329 8.26 -13.85 5.05
CA GLN A 329 8.44 -15.30 4.87
C GLN A 329 8.60 -16.01 6.21
N ALA A 330 9.40 -15.45 7.13
CA ALA A 330 9.55 -16.00 8.48
C ALA A 330 8.22 -16.02 9.25
N ARG A 331 7.39 -14.97 9.15
CA ARG A 331 6.05 -14.95 9.76
C ARG A 331 5.12 -15.99 9.14
N VAL A 332 5.16 -16.17 7.82
CA VAL A 332 4.35 -17.16 7.11
C VAL A 332 4.73 -18.57 7.56
N ASP A 333 6.02 -18.88 7.63
CA ASP A 333 6.52 -20.18 8.07
C ASP A 333 6.15 -20.47 9.55
N GLN A 334 6.33 -19.47 10.43
CA GLN A 334 5.96 -19.58 11.85
C GLN A 334 4.45 -19.67 12.10
N SER A 335 3.62 -19.19 11.18
CA SER A 335 2.16 -19.20 11.35
C SER A 335 1.56 -20.61 11.40
N GLY A 336 2.26 -21.62 10.88
CA GLY A 336 1.75 -22.99 10.76
C GLY A 336 0.56 -23.15 9.81
N LYS A 337 0.20 -22.11 9.05
CA LYS A 337 -0.90 -22.14 8.07
C LYS A 337 -0.58 -23.05 6.88
N TRP A 338 0.69 -23.07 6.47
CA TRP A 338 1.21 -24.02 5.49
C TRP A 338 1.73 -25.27 6.20
N LYS A 339 1.39 -26.45 5.69
CA LYS A 339 1.76 -27.74 6.30
C LYS A 339 3.25 -28.05 6.20
N ASN A 340 3.91 -27.52 5.19
CA ASN A 340 5.30 -27.75 4.86
C ASN A 340 6.08 -26.44 4.95
N PRO A 341 7.42 -26.49 5.12
CA PRO A 341 8.24 -25.29 5.12
C PRO A 341 8.12 -24.48 3.82
N VAL A 342 8.16 -23.16 3.94
CA VAL A 342 8.19 -22.27 2.79
C VAL A 342 9.51 -22.43 2.02
N VAL A 343 9.43 -22.70 0.72
CA VAL A 343 10.59 -22.89 -0.17
C VAL A 343 10.82 -21.72 -1.12
N THR A 344 10.08 -20.62 -0.94
CA THR A 344 10.22 -19.39 -1.72
C THR A 344 11.65 -18.86 -1.68
N GLU A 345 12.20 -18.61 -2.87
CA GLU A 345 13.53 -18.00 -3.03
C GLU A 345 13.44 -16.48 -2.87
N ILE A 346 14.31 -15.87 -2.07
CA ILE A 346 14.45 -14.40 -2.00
C ILE A 346 15.79 -14.03 -2.63
N VAL A 347 15.74 -13.48 -3.84
CA VAL A 347 16.92 -13.25 -4.68
C VAL A 347 16.88 -11.84 -5.28
N PRO A 348 18.04 -11.23 -5.61
CA PRO A 348 18.05 -9.91 -6.23
C PRO A 348 17.36 -9.96 -7.60
N ALA A 349 16.63 -8.90 -7.94
CA ALA A 349 16.07 -8.73 -9.27
C ALA A 349 17.19 -8.61 -10.32
N GLY A 350 17.09 -9.40 -11.39
CA GLY A 350 17.91 -9.28 -12.59
C GLY A 350 17.10 -8.71 -13.75
N ASP A 351 17.51 -9.04 -14.98
CA ASP A 351 16.76 -8.66 -16.18
C ASP A 351 15.35 -9.24 -16.18
N PHE A 352 14.38 -8.46 -16.65
CA PHE A 352 13.00 -8.87 -16.81
C PHE A 352 12.62 -8.83 -18.29
N TRP A 353 12.39 -10.00 -18.88
CA TRP A 353 11.99 -10.13 -20.28
C TRP A 353 10.48 -10.19 -20.37
N SER A 354 9.86 -9.13 -20.88
CA SER A 354 8.40 -9.07 -21.10
C SER A 354 7.93 -10.27 -21.91
N ALA A 355 6.89 -10.95 -21.43
CA ALA A 355 6.28 -12.03 -22.21
C ALA A 355 5.52 -11.47 -23.41
N GLU A 356 5.29 -12.33 -24.38
CA GLU A 356 4.57 -12.01 -25.61
C GLU A 356 3.17 -11.44 -25.30
N GLU A 357 2.67 -10.52 -26.15
CA GLU A 357 1.38 -9.84 -25.97
C GLU A 357 0.19 -10.79 -25.74
N TYR A 358 0.29 -12.02 -26.23
CA TYR A 358 -0.69 -13.07 -25.97
C TYR A 358 -0.82 -13.40 -24.47
N HIS A 359 0.27 -13.35 -23.71
CA HIS A 359 0.31 -13.68 -22.29
C HIS A 359 -0.11 -12.52 -21.38
N GLN A 360 0.09 -11.27 -21.83
CA GLN A 360 -0.34 -10.08 -21.09
C GLN A 360 -1.87 -10.07 -20.96
N ASP A 361 -2.40 -9.81 -19.77
CA ASP A 361 -3.85 -9.76 -19.52
C ASP A 361 -4.61 -11.01 -19.98
N TYR A 362 -3.97 -12.19 -19.98
CA TYR A 362 -4.53 -13.37 -20.64
C TYR A 362 -5.93 -13.76 -20.15
N LEU A 363 -6.18 -13.72 -18.83
CA LEU A 363 -7.48 -14.10 -18.25
C LEU A 363 -8.56 -13.01 -18.38
N VAL A 364 -8.16 -11.75 -18.61
CA VAL A 364 -9.09 -10.71 -19.04
C VAL A 364 -9.50 -10.92 -20.50
N LYS A 365 -8.54 -11.28 -21.36
CA LYS A 365 -8.79 -11.63 -22.77
C LYS A 365 -9.58 -12.93 -22.91
N ASN A 366 -9.40 -13.88 -21.97
CA ASN A 366 -10.00 -15.21 -21.99
C ASN A 366 -10.66 -15.53 -20.64
N PRO A 367 -11.85 -14.98 -20.34
CA PRO A 367 -12.57 -15.27 -19.11
C PRO A 367 -12.85 -16.77 -18.97
N GLY A 368 -12.54 -17.35 -17.81
CA GLY A 368 -12.64 -18.80 -17.58
C GLY A 368 -11.48 -19.62 -18.14
N GLY A 369 -10.42 -18.97 -18.62
CA GLY A 369 -9.17 -19.61 -19.01
C GLY A 369 -8.47 -20.31 -17.84
N TYR A 370 -7.39 -21.04 -18.16
CA TYR A 370 -6.66 -21.83 -17.18
C TYR A 370 -6.04 -20.96 -16.07
N THR A 371 -6.32 -21.35 -14.83
CA THR A 371 -5.59 -20.88 -13.64
C THR A 371 -5.64 -21.95 -12.56
N CYS A 372 -4.54 -22.12 -11.83
CA CYS A 372 -4.48 -22.92 -10.60
C CYS A 372 -4.36 -22.04 -9.34
N HIS A 373 -4.44 -20.71 -9.50
CA HIS A 373 -4.31 -19.72 -8.43
C HIS A 373 -5.67 -19.31 -7.89
N TYR A 374 -5.74 -19.19 -6.56
CA TYR A 374 -6.88 -18.69 -5.81
C TYR A 374 -6.39 -18.27 -4.41
N LEU A 375 -7.14 -17.41 -3.72
CA LEU A 375 -6.76 -16.98 -2.38
C LEU A 375 -7.17 -18.03 -1.34
N ARG A 376 -6.20 -18.45 -0.52
CA ARG A 376 -6.43 -19.30 0.66
C ARG A 376 -6.67 -18.44 1.92
N ASP A 377 -7.43 -18.98 2.87
CA ASP A 377 -7.77 -18.37 4.16
C ASP A 377 -6.84 -18.77 5.34
#